data_AF-A0A672L1C9-F1
#
_entry.id   AF-A0A672L1C9-F1
#
_cell.length_a   1.000
_cell.length_b   1.000
_cell.length_c   1.000
_cell.angle_alpha   90.00
_cell.angle_beta   90.00
_cell.angle_gamma   90.00
#
_symmetry.space_group_name_H-M   'P 1'
#
loop_
_entity.id
_entity.type
_entity.pdbx_description
1 polymer ?
#
loop_
_entity_poly.entity_id
_entity_poly.type
_entity_poly.pdbx_seq_one_letter_code
_entity_poly.pdbx_strand_id
1 'polypeptide(L)'
;MQRMMGVSSGLELLTLPHGHQLRLDLLERFYTMSIMMAVDLLGCTGSTEERAALLYKTIQLAAELKSNMGNMYGFAAVMRALELPQISRLEQTWITLRQRHTEGAILYEKKLKPFLKAITDGKESCVLSNTSFPHVVPVLSLLERGVAAGEALESWESVESGVDVVMSHLEAARTIAHHGGLYRTNTESKLQDFQERKEVLEIFCTEFQMRLLWGSRGSEGSQAERYEKFDKVLTALSHKLEPPVRHSEL
;
A
#
# COMPACT_ATOMS: atom_id res chain seq x y z
N MET A 1 -21.09 -3.94 17.24
CA MET A 1 -20.12 -2.87 16.87
C MET A 1 -20.75 -1.50 16.70
N GLN A 2 -21.78 -1.30 15.86
CA GLN A 2 -22.37 0.06 15.61
C GLN A 2 -22.74 0.83 16.88
N ARG A 3 -23.31 0.17 17.91
CA ARG A 3 -23.66 0.80 19.20
C ARG A 3 -22.46 1.34 20.01
N MET A 4 -21.24 0.85 19.77
CA MET A 4 -20.04 1.30 20.49
C MET A 4 -19.30 2.43 19.78
N MET A 5 -19.41 2.53 18.45
CA MET A 5 -18.72 3.56 17.65
C MET A 5 -19.50 4.88 17.55
N GLY A 6 -20.82 4.87 17.76
CA GLY A 6 -21.66 6.06 17.62
C GLY A 6 -21.91 6.51 16.17
N VAL A 7 -21.35 5.80 15.19
CA VAL A 7 -21.46 6.09 13.76
C VAL A 7 -21.81 4.83 12.95
N SER A 8 -22.20 5.05 11.69
CA SER A 8 -22.73 3.99 10.82
C SER A 8 -21.64 3.10 10.20
N SER A 9 -20.42 3.64 10.04
CA SER A 9 -19.28 3.02 9.36
C SER A 9 -17.95 3.41 10.00
N GLY A 10 -16.96 2.50 9.93
CA GLY A 10 -15.58 2.83 10.30
C GLY A 10 -15.00 3.96 9.45
N LEU A 11 -15.42 4.10 8.19
CA LEU A 11 -14.98 5.19 7.31
C LEU A 11 -15.43 6.58 7.80
N GLU A 12 -16.61 6.65 8.43
CA GLU A 12 -17.09 7.86 9.10
C GLU A 12 -16.26 8.14 10.35
N LEU A 13 -15.99 7.10 11.15
CA LEU A 13 -15.18 7.17 12.36
C LEU A 13 -13.77 7.72 12.10
N LEU A 14 -13.13 7.39 10.96
CA LEU A 14 -11.80 7.89 10.60
C LEU A 14 -11.72 9.41 10.60
N THR A 15 -12.82 10.11 10.32
CA THR A 15 -12.85 11.58 10.25
C THR A 15 -13.07 12.26 11.61
N LEU A 16 -13.38 11.50 12.66
CA LEU A 16 -13.71 12.03 13.97
C LEU A 16 -12.52 11.93 14.94
N PRO A 17 -12.42 12.81 15.96
CA PRO A 17 -11.29 12.78 16.89
C PRO A 17 -11.07 11.42 17.57
N HIS A 18 -12.15 10.77 18.01
CA HIS A 18 -12.12 9.47 18.67
C HIS A 18 -11.87 8.28 17.72
N GLY A 19 -11.72 8.53 16.41
CA GLY A 19 -11.25 7.54 15.44
C GLY A 19 -9.74 7.31 15.42
N HIS A 20 -8.98 7.97 16.31
CA HIS A 20 -7.52 7.90 16.40
C HIS A 20 -6.96 6.47 16.34
N GLN A 21 -7.44 5.57 17.19
CA GLN A 21 -6.94 4.19 17.22
C GLN A 21 -7.14 3.48 15.87
N LEU A 22 -8.31 3.64 15.24
CA LEU A 22 -8.58 3.03 13.94
C LEU A 22 -7.66 3.61 12.85
N ARG A 23 -7.33 4.91 12.92
CA ARG A 23 -6.37 5.51 11.99
C ARG A 23 -4.98 4.91 12.16
N LEU A 24 -4.51 4.74 13.40
CA LEU A 24 -3.22 4.10 13.70
C LEU A 24 -3.19 2.64 13.24
N ASP A 25 -4.25 1.87 13.50
CA ASP A 25 -4.36 0.47 13.09
C ASP A 25 -4.30 0.31 11.56
N LEU A 26 -4.96 1.22 10.82
CA LEU A 26 -4.92 1.23 9.36
C LEU A 26 -3.56 1.68 8.81
N LEU A 27 -2.86 2.60 9.47
CA LEU A 27 -1.49 2.96 9.08
C LEU A 27 -0.54 1.79 9.32
N GLU A 28 -0.61 1.13 10.47
CA GLU A 28 0.16 -0.08 10.79
C GLU A 28 -0.08 -1.18 9.75
N ARG A 29 -1.35 -1.47 9.43
CA ARG A 29 -1.72 -2.44 8.39
C ARG A 29 -1.16 -2.05 7.02
N PHE A 30 -1.20 -0.77 6.66
CA PHE A 30 -0.77 -0.30 5.35
C PHE A 30 0.72 -0.52 5.16
N TYR A 31 1.55 -0.02 6.08
CA TYR A 31 3.00 -0.14 5.99
C TYR A 31 3.47 -1.58 6.18
N THR A 32 2.90 -2.32 7.12
CA THR A 32 3.22 -3.75 7.32
C THR A 32 2.93 -4.57 6.06
N MET A 33 1.79 -4.34 5.41
CA MET A 33 1.44 -5.02 4.17
C MET A 33 2.41 -4.66 3.03
N SER A 34 2.79 -3.40 2.88
CA SER A 34 3.80 -3.00 1.88
C SER A 34 5.16 -3.66 2.13
N ILE A 35 5.60 -3.73 3.39
CA ILE A 35 6.85 -4.42 3.76
C ILE A 35 6.74 -5.91 3.45
N MET A 36 5.61 -6.55 3.81
CA MET A 36 5.38 -7.96 3.52
C MET A 36 5.47 -8.27 2.02
N MET A 37 4.89 -7.43 1.16
CA MET A 37 5.00 -7.58 -0.29
C MET A 37 6.44 -7.38 -0.82
N ALA A 38 7.19 -6.44 -0.23
CA ALA A 38 8.60 -6.25 -0.58
C ALA A 38 9.47 -7.44 -0.14
N VAL A 39 9.20 -8.00 1.04
CA VAL A 39 9.87 -9.22 1.53
C VAL A 39 9.59 -10.40 0.64
N ASP A 40 8.37 -10.58 0.14
CA ASP A 40 8.04 -11.65 -0.80
C ASP A 40 8.88 -11.55 -2.10
N LEU A 41 8.97 -10.35 -2.68
CA LEU A 41 9.79 -10.08 -3.87
C LEU A 41 11.29 -10.28 -3.62
N LEU A 42 11.82 -9.76 -2.52
CA LEU A 42 13.24 -9.88 -2.15
C LEU A 42 13.62 -11.25 -1.59
N GLY A 43 12.63 -12.01 -1.12
CA GLY A 43 12.74 -13.39 -0.67
C GLY A 43 12.76 -14.39 -1.83
N CYS A 44 12.40 -13.96 -3.04
CA CYS A 44 12.51 -14.75 -4.26
C CYS A 44 13.99 -14.87 -4.70
N THR A 45 14.74 -15.71 -3.98
CA THR A 45 16.16 -16.01 -4.22
C THR A 45 16.38 -17.06 -5.30
N GLY A 46 15.34 -17.35 -6.09
CA GLY A 46 15.43 -18.19 -7.28
C GLY A 46 16.11 -17.45 -8.43
N SER A 47 15.71 -17.75 -9.67
CA SER A 47 16.25 -17.03 -10.84
C SER A 47 15.70 -15.61 -10.96
N THR A 48 16.39 -14.77 -11.73
CA THR A 48 15.87 -13.44 -12.09
C THR A 48 14.56 -13.55 -12.86
N GLU A 49 14.37 -14.60 -13.67
CA GLU A 49 13.11 -14.89 -14.36
C GLU A 49 11.96 -15.21 -13.39
N GLU A 50 12.21 -16.04 -12.37
CA GLU A 50 11.20 -16.35 -11.35
C GLU A 50 10.79 -15.10 -10.57
N ARG A 51 11.78 -14.28 -10.19
CA ARG A 51 11.53 -13.00 -9.50
C ARG A 51 10.80 -12.00 -10.40
N ALA A 52 11.10 -11.93 -11.69
CA ALA A 52 10.39 -11.09 -12.64
C ALA A 52 8.95 -11.56 -12.88
N ALA A 53 8.70 -12.88 -12.87
CA ALA A 53 7.36 -13.44 -12.92
C ALA A 53 6.55 -13.12 -11.64
N LEU A 54 7.18 -13.17 -10.47
CA LEU A 54 6.57 -12.74 -9.21
C LEU A 54 6.26 -11.23 -9.23
N LEU A 55 7.19 -10.40 -9.69
CA LEU A 55 6.98 -8.97 -9.89
C LEU A 55 5.79 -8.69 -10.84
N TYR A 56 5.68 -9.43 -11.93
CA TYR A 56 4.54 -9.36 -12.83
C TYR A 56 3.22 -9.71 -12.11
N LYS A 57 3.21 -10.77 -11.29
CA LYS A 57 2.03 -11.16 -10.49
C LYS A 57 1.65 -10.09 -9.48
N THR A 58 2.61 -9.42 -8.84
CA THR A 58 2.36 -8.29 -7.95
C THR A 58 1.73 -7.10 -8.68
N ILE A 59 2.16 -6.81 -9.92
CA ILE A 59 1.52 -5.80 -10.77
C ILE A 59 0.09 -6.20 -11.15
N GLN A 60 -0.15 -7.48 -11.49
CA GLN A 60 -1.49 -7.98 -11.76
C GLN A 60 -2.40 -7.83 -10.54
N LEU A 61 -1.90 -8.15 -9.33
CA LEU A 61 -2.62 -7.96 -8.08
C LEU A 61 -3.02 -6.48 -7.88
N ALA A 62 -2.11 -5.54 -8.11
CA ALA A 62 -2.42 -4.12 -8.04
C ALA A 62 -3.53 -3.72 -9.04
N ALA A 63 -3.45 -4.23 -10.28
CA ALA A 63 -4.46 -3.95 -11.30
C ALA A 63 -5.85 -4.52 -10.95
N GLU A 64 -5.90 -5.73 -10.38
CA GLU A 64 -7.11 -6.38 -9.87
C GLU A 64 -7.72 -5.60 -8.70
N LEU A 65 -6.90 -5.19 -7.73
CA LEU A 65 -7.32 -4.36 -6.61
C LEU A 65 -7.92 -3.04 -7.08
N LYS A 66 -7.30 -2.40 -8.09
CA LYS A 66 -7.78 -1.14 -8.64
C LYS A 66 -9.08 -1.29 -9.45
N SER A 67 -9.08 -2.20 -10.42
CA SER A 67 -10.10 -2.20 -11.49
C SER A 67 -11.31 -3.04 -11.12
N ASN A 68 -11.07 -4.23 -10.57
CA ASN A 68 -12.10 -5.22 -10.32
C ASN A 68 -12.61 -5.12 -8.88
N MET A 69 -11.72 -5.02 -7.90
CA MET A 69 -12.13 -4.89 -6.50
C MET A 69 -12.50 -3.45 -6.13
N GLY A 70 -11.88 -2.44 -6.75
CA GLY A 70 -12.06 -1.05 -6.33
C GLY A 70 -11.56 -0.79 -4.90
N ASN A 71 -10.57 -1.57 -4.46
CA ASN A 71 -9.91 -1.45 -3.16
C ASN A 71 -8.67 -0.57 -3.32
N MET A 72 -8.86 0.74 -3.19
CA MET A 72 -7.79 1.73 -3.40
C MET A 72 -6.75 1.71 -2.27
N TYR A 73 -7.16 1.35 -1.05
CA TYR A 73 -6.25 1.19 0.09
C TYR A 73 -5.27 0.04 -0.15
N GLY A 74 -5.77 -1.15 -0.53
CA GLY A 74 -4.93 -2.29 -0.87
C GLY A 74 -4.08 -2.05 -2.11
N PHE A 75 -4.65 -1.43 -3.14
CA PHE A 75 -3.91 -1.02 -4.35
C PHE A 75 -2.72 -0.13 -3.99
N ALA A 76 -2.92 0.92 -3.18
CA ALA A 76 -1.86 1.81 -2.76
C ALA A 76 -0.77 1.08 -1.93
N ALA A 77 -1.14 0.09 -1.12
CA ALA A 77 -0.17 -0.68 -0.32
C ALA A 77 0.74 -1.54 -1.20
N VAL A 78 0.19 -2.17 -2.25
CA VAL A 78 0.96 -2.95 -3.23
C VAL A 78 1.86 -2.03 -4.06
N MET A 79 1.32 -0.91 -4.54
CA MET A 79 2.10 0.05 -5.32
C MET A 79 3.25 0.66 -4.52
N ARG A 80 3.02 0.99 -3.24
CA ARG A 80 4.09 1.45 -2.34
C ARG A 80 5.22 0.44 -2.27
N ALA A 81 4.93 -0.86 -2.18
CA ALA A 81 5.97 -1.89 -2.17
C ALA A 81 6.81 -1.87 -3.46
N LEU A 82 6.17 -1.71 -4.62
CA LEU A 82 6.84 -1.62 -5.93
C LEU A 82 7.70 -0.35 -6.07
N GLU A 83 7.35 0.72 -5.37
CA GLU A 83 8.06 2.00 -5.37
C GLU A 83 9.16 2.11 -4.31
N LEU A 84 9.29 1.13 -3.41
CA LEU A 84 10.39 1.12 -2.45
C LEU A 84 11.75 1.18 -3.17
N PRO A 85 12.72 1.97 -2.68
CA PRO A 85 14.06 2.06 -3.28
C PRO A 85 14.70 0.69 -3.49
N GLN A 86 14.48 -0.23 -2.56
CA GLN A 86 15.02 -1.59 -2.57
C GLN A 86 14.43 -2.47 -3.69
N ILE A 87 13.21 -2.20 -4.14
CA ILE A 87 12.54 -2.91 -5.24
C ILE A 87 12.82 -2.20 -6.57
N SER A 88 12.67 -0.89 -6.61
CA SER A 88 12.86 -0.09 -7.83
C SER A 88 14.29 -0.13 -8.35
N ARG A 89 15.30 -0.38 -7.50
CA ARG A 89 16.71 -0.53 -7.92
C ARG A 89 17.07 -1.85 -8.60
N LEU A 90 16.18 -2.85 -8.62
CA LEU A 90 16.46 -4.20 -9.15
C LEU A 90 16.45 -4.20 -10.69
N GLU A 91 17.42 -3.51 -11.29
CA GLU A 91 17.48 -3.25 -12.73
C GLU A 91 17.38 -4.54 -13.57
N GLN A 92 18.05 -5.63 -13.18
CA GLN A 92 17.98 -6.88 -13.93
C GLN A 92 16.57 -7.48 -13.88
N THR A 93 15.94 -7.49 -12.71
CA THR A 93 14.55 -7.93 -12.55
C THR A 93 13.59 -7.10 -13.41
N TRP A 94 13.72 -5.77 -13.41
CA TRP A 94 12.88 -4.87 -14.21
C TRP A 94 13.15 -4.99 -15.73
N ILE A 95 14.39 -5.23 -16.14
CA ILE A 95 14.74 -5.56 -17.54
C ILE A 95 14.06 -6.87 -17.96
N THR A 96 14.19 -7.93 -17.15
CA THR A 96 13.58 -9.22 -17.45
C THR A 96 12.04 -9.13 -17.50
N LEU A 97 11.42 -8.36 -16.60
CA LEU A 97 9.99 -8.04 -16.67
C LEU A 97 9.62 -7.39 -18.01
N ARG A 98 10.36 -6.36 -18.44
CA ARG A 98 10.11 -5.68 -19.73
C ARG A 98 10.25 -6.61 -20.93
N GLN A 99 11.17 -7.56 -20.88
CA GLN A 99 11.43 -8.53 -21.96
C GLN A 99 10.41 -9.67 -22.00
N ARG A 100 9.98 -10.19 -20.83
CA ARG A 100 9.12 -11.38 -20.73
C ARG A 100 7.64 -11.07 -20.52
N HIS A 101 7.34 -9.92 -19.93
CA HIS A 101 6.00 -9.48 -19.54
C HIS A 101 5.78 -8.00 -19.91
N THR A 102 6.06 -7.64 -21.16
CA THR A 102 6.04 -6.25 -21.65
C THR A 102 4.73 -5.51 -21.33
N GLU A 103 3.58 -6.15 -21.51
CA GLU A 103 2.28 -5.56 -21.20
C GLU A 103 2.13 -5.24 -19.70
N GLY A 104 2.69 -6.07 -18.82
CA GLY A 104 2.71 -5.82 -17.38
C GLY A 104 3.57 -4.63 -17.00
N ALA A 105 4.76 -4.51 -17.60
CA ALA A 105 5.63 -3.36 -17.41
C ALA A 105 4.96 -2.05 -17.91
N ILE A 106 4.30 -2.08 -19.07
CA ILE A 106 3.55 -0.94 -19.60
C ILE A 106 2.37 -0.60 -18.68
N LEU A 107 1.62 -1.59 -18.21
CA LEU A 107 0.50 -1.41 -17.28
C LEU A 107 0.96 -0.67 -16.01
N TYR A 108 2.07 -1.10 -15.42
CA TYR A 108 2.65 -0.45 -14.25
C TYR A 108 3.06 1.00 -14.53
N GLU A 109 3.94 1.22 -15.51
CA GLU A 109 4.54 2.54 -15.76
C GLU A 109 3.58 3.57 -16.36
N LYS A 110 2.66 3.13 -17.22
CA LYS A 110 1.78 4.05 -17.98
C LYS A 110 0.37 4.18 -17.41
N LYS A 111 -0.06 3.28 -16.53
CA LYS A 111 -1.42 3.31 -15.97
C LYS A 111 -1.42 3.35 -14.45
N LEU A 112 -0.82 2.36 -13.79
CA LEU A 112 -0.95 2.23 -12.32
C LEU A 112 -0.19 3.33 -11.58
N LYS A 113 1.08 3.56 -11.94
CA LYS A 113 1.93 4.55 -11.29
C LYS A 113 1.45 5.99 -11.50
N PRO A 114 1.10 6.44 -12.73
CA PRO A 114 0.50 7.76 -12.93
C PRO A 114 -0.83 7.94 -12.19
N PHE A 115 -1.67 6.90 -12.16
CA PHE A 115 -2.94 6.93 -11.43
C PHE A 115 -2.74 7.10 -9.92
N LEU A 116 -1.85 6.30 -9.30
CA LEU A 116 -1.54 6.45 -7.88
C LEU A 116 -1.05 7.88 -7.58
N LYS A 117 -0.14 8.39 -8.40
CA LYS A 117 0.35 9.76 -8.26
C LYS A 117 -0.79 10.78 -8.34
N ALA A 118 -1.71 10.64 -9.29
CA ALA A 118 -2.82 11.56 -9.45
C ALA A 118 -3.79 11.57 -8.25
N ILE A 119 -4.11 10.39 -7.69
CA ILE A 119 -4.98 10.32 -6.49
C ILE A 119 -4.25 10.78 -5.22
N THR A 120 -2.94 10.56 -5.08
CA THR A 120 -2.14 11.05 -3.94
C THR A 120 -1.95 12.56 -4.00
N ASP A 121 -1.79 13.12 -5.19
CA ASP A 121 -1.68 14.58 -5.41
C ASP A 121 -3.05 15.28 -5.38
N GLY A 122 -4.15 14.57 -5.07
CA GLY A 122 -5.50 15.14 -4.98
C GLY A 122 -6.08 15.62 -6.33
N LYS A 123 -5.50 15.19 -7.46
CA LYS A 123 -5.86 15.61 -8.83
C LYS A 123 -6.89 14.70 -9.49
N GLU A 124 -7.05 13.48 -8.99
CA GLU A 124 -8.00 12.51 -9.52
C GLU A 124 -8.86 11.95 -8.38
N SER A 125 -10.17 11.82 -8.62
CA SER A 125 -11.10 11.21 -7.68
C SER A 125 -11.50 9.81 -8.17
N CYS A 126 -11.62 8.86 -7.22
CA CYS A 126 -12.03 7.51 -7.56
C CYS A 126 -13.54 7.45 -7.84
N VAL A 127 -13.93 6.66 -8.84
CA VAL A 127 -15.34 6.48 -9.20
C VAL A 127 -16.08 5.78 -8.08
N LEU A 128 -16.99 6.50 -7.40
CA LEU A 128 -17.71 6.01 -6.22
C LEU A 128 -18.48 4.71 -6.47
N SER A 129 -19.12 4.56 -7.64
CA SER A 129 -19.94 3.38 -7.97
C SER A 129 -19.17 2.07 -8.06
N ASN A 130 -17.84 2.12 -8.27
CA ASN A 130 -16.99 0.92 -8.35
C ASN A 130 -16.04 0.77 -7.16
N THR A 131 -16.00 1.73 -6.24
CA THR A 131 -15.06 1.73 -5.12
C THR A 131 -15.63 0.92 -3.95
N SER A 132 -14.92 -0.11 -3.51
CA SER A 132 -15.26 -0.89 -2.30
C SER A 132 -14.54 -0.36 -1.06
N PHE A 133 -13.31 0.12 -1.22
CA PHE A 133 -12.54 0.75 -0.16
C PHE A 133 -11.77 1.97 -0.71
N PRO A 134 -11.99 3.18 -0.18
CA PRO A 134 -11.40 4.41 -0.72
C PRO A 134 -9.91 4.59 -0.37
N HIS A 135 -9.25 5.51 -1.06
CA HIS A 135 -7.86 5.87 -0.76
C HIS A 135 -7.81 6.77 0.49
N VAL A 136 -7.76 6.16 1.67
CA VAL A 136 -7.82 6.87 2.95
C VAL A 136 -6.46 7.33 3.48
N VAL A 137 -5.36 6.72 2.99
CA VAL A 137 -4.01 6.91 3.55
C VAL A 137 -3.59 8.38 3.65
N PRO A 138 -3.81 9.24 2.64
CA PRO A 138 -3.48 10.67 2.74
C PRO A 138 -4.14 11.36 3.94
N VAL A 139 -5.42 11.09 4.17
CA VAL A 139 -6.18 11.63 5.31
C VAL A 139 -5.71 11.04 6.63
N LEU A 140 -5.40 9.75 6.69
CA LEU A 140 -4.87 9.12 7.90
C LEU A 140 -3.56 9.81 8.33
N SER A 141 -2.61 9.93 7.41
CA SER A 141 -1.32 10.57 7.66
C SER A 141 -1.47 12.07 8.01
N LEU A 142 -2.39 12.78 7.34
CA LEU A 142 -2.66 14.19 7.63
C LEU A 142 -3.19 14.43 9.05
N LEU A 143 -4.05 13.53 9.55
CA LEU A 143 -4.67 13.64 10.87
C LEU A 143 -3.78 13.11 12.00
N GLU A 144 -2.85 12.20 11.70
CA GLU A 144 -1.95 11.54 12.65
C GLU A 144 -0.49 12.02 12.56
N ARG A 145 -0.28 13.30 12.18
CA ARG A 145 1.06 13.89 12.00
C ARG A 145 2.00 13.50 13.15
N GLY A 146 3.11 12.84 12.79
CA GLY A 146 4.13 12.38 13.73
C GLY A 146 4.23 10.85 13.87
N VAL A 147 3.31 10.07 13.29
CA VAL A 147 3.34 8.59 13.36
C VAL A 147 3.81 7.92 12.05
N ALA A 148 3.83 8.65 10.92
CA ALA A 148 4.26 8.08 9.64
C ALA A 148 5.78 7.84 9.62
N ALA A 149 6.18 6.62 9.99
CA ALA A 149 7.53 6.11 9.76
C ALA A 149 7.68 5.78 8.26
N GLY A 150 8.21 6.74 7.50
CA GLY A 150 8.57 6.54 6.10
C GLY A 150 9.11 7.83 5.49
N GLU A 151 10.42 7.85 5.22
CA GLU A 151 11.23 9.00 4.77
C GLU A 151 10.88 9.61 3.40
N ALA A 152 9.71 9.32 2.85
CA ALA A 152 9.26 9.93 1.60
C ALA A 152 8.58 11.27 1.91
N LEU A 153 9.11 12.35 1.32
CA LEU A 153 8.47 13.67 1.34
C LEU A 153 7.02 13.52 0.89
N GLU A 154 6.08 13.78 1.79
CA GLU A 154 4.65 13.63 1.51
C GLU A 154 4.22 14.69 0.48
N SER A 155 3.27 14.39 -0.40
CA SER A 155 2.88 15.31 -1.49
C SER A 155 2.44 16.69 -0.98
N TRP A 156 1.91 16.80 0.24
CA TRP A 156 1.52 18.07 0.86
C TRP A 156 2.68 18.88 1.47
N GLU A 157 3.89 18.35 1.49
CA GLU A 157 5.10 19.07 1.91
C GLU A 157 5.70 19.89 0.74
N SER A 158 5.08 19.81 -0.45
CA SER A 158 5.35 20.70 -1.58
C SER A 158 4.98 22.15 -1.25
N VAL A 159 5.94 23.07 -1.37
CA VAL A 159 5.76 24.51 -1.12
C VAL A 159 4.74 25.14 -2.08
N GLU A 160 4.61 24.61 -3.31
CA GLU A 160 3.78 25.23 -4.35
C GLU A 160 2.32 24.75 -4.33
N SER A 161 2.08 23.48 -3.97
CA SER A 161 0.75 22.84 -4.10
C SER A 161 0.24 22.20 -2.81
N GLY A 162 0.99 22.28 -1.71
CA GLY A 162 0.69 21.53 -0.50
C GLY A 162 -0.67 21.85 0.12
N VAL A 163 -1.09 23.12 0.11
CA VAL A 163 -2.40 23.53 0.65
C VAL A 163 -3.56 22.99 -0.19
N ASP A 164 -3.45 23.02 -1.51
CA ASP A 164 -4.48 22.50 -2.41
C ASP A 164 -4.63 20.99 -2.26
N VAL A 165 -3.50 20.27 -2.13
CA VAL A 165 -3.48 18.82 -1.87
C VAL A 165 -4.17 18.50 -0.54
N VAL A 166 -3.86 19.25 0.53
CA VAL A 166 -4.50 19.09 1.84
C VAL A 166 -6.01 19.32 1.75
N MET A 167 -6.44 20.39 1.08
CA MET A 167 -7.86 20.70 0.93
C MET A 167 -8.59 19.60 0.16
N SER A 168 -8.03 19.14 -0.96
CA SER A 168 -8.58 18.05 -1.77
C SER A 168 -8.80 16.78 -0.93
N HIS A 169 -7.82 16.40 -0.11
CA HIS A 169 -7.94 15.22 0.76
C HIS A 169 -8.95 15.39 1.89
N LEU A 170 -9.07 16.59 2.47
CA LEU A 170 -10.09 16.86 3.49
C LEU A 170 -11.51 16.87 2.90
N GLU A 171 -11.69 17.37 1.69
CA GLU A 171 -12.97 17.29 0.94
C GLU A 171 -13.31 15.83 0.58
N ALA A 172 -12.31 15.07 0.13
CA ALA A 172 -12.45 13.64 -0.10
C ALA A 172 -12.84 12.90 1.18
N ALA A 173 -12.25 13.24 2.33
CA ALA A 173 -12.60 12.65 3.63
C ALA A 173 -14.07 12.83 3.97
N ARG A 174 -14.63 14.03 3.75
CA ARG A 174 -16.06 14.31 3.94
C ARG A 174 -16.93 13.45 3.05
N THR A 175 -16.54 13.30 1.78
CA THR A 175 -17.24 12.43 0.82
C THR A 175 -17.19 10.97 1.27
N ILE A 176 -16.02 10.50 1.72
CA ILE A 176 -15.82 9.14 2.21
C ILE A 176 -16.71 8.84 3.43
N ALA A 177 -16.72 9.75 4.41
CA ALA A 177 -17.55 9.61 5.61
C ALA A 177 -19.04 9.53 5.26
N HIS A 178 -19.50 10.40 4.35
CA HIS A 178 -20.90 10.43 3.93
C HIS A 178 -21.33 9.16 3.17
N HIS A 179 -20.43 8.53 2.42
CA HIS A 179 -20.75 7.40 1.53
C HIS A 179 -20.40 6.02 2.13
N GLY A 180 -20.23 5.91 3.45
CA GLY A 180 -19.93 4.64 4.13
C GLY A 180 -20.84 3.47 3.73
N GLY A 181 -22.14 3.72 3.55
CA GLY A 181 -23.12 2.72 3.12
C GLY A 181 -22.88 2.21 1.69
N LEU A 182 -22.46 3.09 0.76
CA LEU A 182 -22.20 2.73 -0.64
C LEU A 182 -20.98 1.82 -0.75
N TYR A 183 -19.89 2.15 -0.06
CA TYR A 183 -18.68 1.31 -0.02
C TYR A 183 -18.98 -0.10 0.52
N ARG A 184 -19.83 -0.19 1.54
CA ARG A 184 -20.31 -1.48 2.06
C ARG A 184 -21.09 -2.26 1.01
N THR A 185 -22.08 -1.66 0.36
CA THR A 185 -22.88 -2.33 -0.69
C THR A 185 -22.01 -2.77 -1.86
N ASN A 186 -21.06 -1.96 -2.30
CA ASN A 186 -20.10 -2.33 -3.34
C ASN A 186 -19.24 -3.53 -2.92
N THR A 187 -18.81 -3.56 -1.65
CA THR A 187 -18.03 -4.69 -1.10
C THR A 187 -18.86 -5.96 -1.03
N GLU A 188 -20.09 -5.89 -0.52
CA GLU A 188 -21.03 -7.02 -0.43
C GLU A 188 -21.35 -7.58 -1.82
N SER A 189 -21.56 -6.72 -2.81
CA SER A 189 -21.80 -7.13 -4.19
C SER A 189 -20.60 -7.82 -4.82
N LYS A 190 -19.38 -7.31 -4.61
CA LYS A 190 -18.15 -7.89 -5.17
C LYS A 190 -17.70 -9.18 -4.50
N LEU A 191 -18.05 -9.35 -3.22
CA LEU A 191 -17.73 -10.55 -2.45
C LEU A 191 -18.89 -11.54 -2.38
N GLN A 192 -19.95 -11.31 -3.17
CA GLN A 192 -21.06 -12.25 -3.26
C GLN A 192 -20.52 -13.63 -3.67
N ASP A 193 -20.89 -14.65 -2.90
CA ASP A 193 -20.48 -16.05 -3.06
C ASP A 193 -18.95 -16.31 -2.95
N PHE A 194 -18.17 -15.33 -2.50
CA PHE A 194 -16.73 -15.50 -2.29
C PHE A 194 -16.46 -16.53 -1.18
N GLN A 195 -15.74 -17.60 -1.53
CA GLN A 195 -15.34 -18.64 -0.59
C GLN A 195 -13.92 -18.35 -0.08
N GLU A 196 -13.84 -17.84 1.13
CA GLU A 196 -12.58 -17.54 1.80
C GLU A 196 -11.79 -18.82 2.10
N ARG A 197 -10.50 -18.83 1.71
CA ARG A 197 -9.54 -19.83 2.17
C ARG A 197 -8.88 -19.31 3.43
N LYS A 198 -9.08 -20.00 4.56
CA LYS A 198 -8.64 -19.53 5.89
C LYS A 198 -7.14 -19.30 5.96
N GLU A 199 -6.36 -20.17 5.34
CA GLU A 199 -4.89 -20.08 5.31
C GLU A 199 -4.43 -18.84 4.53
N VAL A 200 -5.16 -18.48 3.47
CA VAL A 200 -4.86 -17.28 2.68
C VAL A 200 -5.27 -16.03 3.44
N LEU A 201 -6.44 -16.04 4.09
CA LEU A 201 -6.91 -14.92 4.90
C LEU A 201 -5.93 -14.58 6.03
N GLU A 202 -5.41 -15.60 6.72
CA GLU A 202 -4.45 -15.44 7.81
C GLU A 202 -3.18 -14.70 7.36
N ILE A 203 -2.67 -14.98 6.17
CA ILE A 203 -1.50 -14.29 5.59
C ILE A 203 -1.76 -12.78 5.41
N PHE A 204 -3.01 -12.38 5.22
CA PHE A 204 -3.42 -10.98 5.08
C PHE A 204 -3.88 -10.34 6.40
N CYS A 205 -3.82 -11.04 7.54
CA CYS A 205 -4.01 -10.47 8.87
C CYS A 205 -2.76 -9.70 9.31
N THR A 206 -2.95 -8.48 9.82
CA THR A 206 -1.83 -7.62 10.22
C THR A 206 -1.02 -8.25 11.35
N GLU A 207 -1.68 -8.91 12.30
CA GLU A 207 -1.06 -9.59 13.44
C GLU A 207 -0.16 -10.74 12.98
N PHE A 208 -0.59 -11.48 11.97
CA PHE A 208 0.23 -12.55 11.38
C PHE A 208 1.46 -11.96 10.69
N GLN A 209 1.26 -10.94 9.84
CA GLN A 209 2.37 -10.27 9.15
C GLN A 209 3.37 -9.65 10.13
N MET A 210 2.88 -9.01 11.20
CA MET A 210 3.76 -8.44 12.23
C MET A 210 4.60 -9.51 12.90
N ARG A 211 4.01 -10.65 13.27
CA ARG A 211 4.76 -11.77 13.87
C ARG A 211 5.72 -12.42 12.88
N LEU A 212 5.35 -12.52 11.62
CA LEU A 212 6.20 -13.10 10.58
C LEU A 212 7.44 -12.23 10.33
N LEU A 213 7.25 -10.91 10.25
CA LEU A 213 8.34 -9.96 9.98
C LEU A 213 9.24 -9.78 11.20
N TRP A 214 8.67 -9.49 12.37
CA TRP A 214 9.43 -9.08 13.55
C TRP A 214 9.57 -10.15 14.64
N GLY A 215 8.94 -11.31 14.47
CA GLY A 215 8.86 -12.32 15.52
C GLY A 215 7.97 -11.91 16.70
N SER A 216 7.71 -12.84 17.62
CA SER A 216 6.78 -12.63 18.75
C SER A 216 7.18 -11.49 19.69
N ARG A 217 8.49 -11.31 19.93
CA ARG A 217 9.00 -10.23 20.78
C ARG A 217 9.22 -8.93 20.00
N GLY A 218 9.69 -9.03 18.76
CA GLY A 218 9.98 -7.84 17.96
C GLY A 218 8.72 -7.10 17.52
N SER A 219 7.58 -7.80 17.38
CA SER A 219 6.30 -7.18 17.04
C SER A 219 5.75 -6.24 18.11
N GLU A 220 6.20 -6.38 19.37
CA GLU A 220 5.82 -5.50 20.49
C GLU A 220 6.64 -4.19 20.53
N GLY A 221 7.69 -4.09 19.71
CA GLY A 221 8.53 -2.90 19.61
C GLY A 221 7.81 -1.73 18.94
N SER A 222 8.36 -0.53 19.15
CA SER A 222 7.83 0.70 18.54
C SER A 222 7.80 0.59 17.01
N GLN A 223 6.79 1.20 16.38
CA GLN A 223 6.63 1.17 14.92
C GLN A 223 7.86 1.72 14.20
N ALA A 224 8.39 2.86 14.67
CA ALA A 224 9.58 3.50 14.10
C ALA A 224 10.79 2.57 14.10
N GLU A 225 11.11 1.92 15.23
CA GLU A 225 12.22 0.97 15.29
C GLU A 225 12.01 -0.26 14.40
N ARG A 226 10.77 -0.78 14.35
CA ARG A 226 10.42 -1.94 13.53
C ARG A 226 10.66 -1.65 12.06
N TYR A 227 10.27 -0.46 11.58
CA TYR A 227 10.40 -0.08 10.18
C TYR A 227 11.84 0.31 9.83
N GLU A 228 12.55 1.03 10.69
CA GLU A 228 13.97 1.36 10.48
C GLU A 228 14.82 0.08 10.38
N LYS A 229 14.57 -0.91 11.25
CA LYS A 229 15.25 -2.22 11.19
C LYS A 229 14.94 -2.93 9.88
N PHE A 230 13.69 -2.93 9.44
CA PHE A 230 13.30 -3.60 8.21
C PHE A 230 13.83 -2.90 6.96
N ASP A 231 13.93 -1.58 6.94
CA ASP A 231 14.57 -0.85 5.85
C ASP A 231 16.01 -1.36 5.61
N LYS A 232 16.79 -1.55 6.69
CA LYS A 232 18.15 -2.12 6.62
C LYS A 232 18.14 -3.56 6.11
N VAL A 233 17.17 -4.38 6.54
CA VAL A 233 17.02 -5.77 6.07
C VAL A 233 16.69 -5.82 4.59
N LEU A 234 15.68 -5.07 4.13
CA LEU A 234 15.28 -5.00 2.73
C LEU A 234 16.45 -4.51 1.87
N THR A 235 17.20 -3.51 2.35
CA THR A 235 18.38 -2.99 1.64
C THR A 235 19.46 -4.05 1.49
N ALA A 236 19.75 -4.82 2.54
CA ALA A 236 20.70 -5.92 2.49
C ALA A 236 20.25 -7.05 1.53
N LEU A 237 18.97 -7.42 1.56
CA LEU A 237 18.41 -8.42 0.65
C LEU A 237 18.45 -7.97 -0.81
N SER A 238 18.09 -6.71 -1.08
CA SER A 238 18.15 -6.11 -2.41
C SER A 238 19.57 -6.12 -2.97
N HIS A 239 20.58 -5.69 -2.19
CA HIS A 239 21.98 -5.76 -2.60
C HIS A 239 22.51 -7.18 -2.75
N LYS A 240 21.99 -8.14 -2.00
CA LYS A 240 22.35 -9.56 -2.14
C LYS A 240 21.82 -10.13 -3.46
N LEU A 241 20.60 -9.77 -3.86
CA LEU A 241 19.98 -10.21 -5.11
C LEU A 241 20.65 -9.55 -6.33
N GLU A 242 20.85 -8.24 -6.28
CA GLU A 242 21.45 -7.46 -7.37
C GLU A 242 22.50 -6.48 -6.81
N PRO A 243 23.77 -6.90 -6.72
CA PRO A 243 24.85 -6.08 -6.21
C PRO A 243 24.99 -4.76 -6.98
N PRO A 244 25.28 -3.63 -6.29
CA PRO A 244 25.56 -2.38 -6.98
C PRO A 244 26.81 -2.52 -7.85
N VAL A 245 26.78 -1.96 -9.06
CA VAL A 245 27.92 -1.92 -9.97
C VAL A 245 29.07 -1.18 -9.29
N ARG A 246 30.25 -1.79 -9.19
CA ARG A 246 31.43 -1.13 -8.63
C ARG A 246 31.95 -0.12 -9.65
N HIS A 247 32.08 1.14 -9.25
CA HIS A 247 32.61 2.24 -10.08
C HIS A 247 34.06 2.05 -10.55
N SER A 248 34.73 0.94 -10.23
CA SER A 248 36.09 0.60 -10.69
C SER A 248 36.13 -0.16 -12.02
N GLU A 249 34.98 -0.44 -12.64
CA GLU A 249 34.87 -1.19 -13.91
C GLU A 249 34.23 -0.36 -15.05
N LEU A 250 34.19 0.97 -14.90
CA LEU A 250 33.83 1.96 -15.94
C LEU A 250 35.03 2.85 -16.22
#